data_AF-A0A4Q9DNW4-F1
#
_entry.id   AF-A0A4Q9DNW4-F1
#
_cell.length_a   1.000
_cell.length_b   1.000
_cell.length_c   1.000
_cell.angle_alpha   90.00
_cell.angle_beta   90.00
_cell.angle_gamma   90.00
#
_symmetry.space_group_name_H-M   'P 1'
#
loop_
_entity.id
_entity.type
_entity.pdbx_description
1 polymer ?
#
loop_
_entity_poly.entity_id
_entity_poly.type
_entity_poly.pdbx_seq_one_letter_code
_entity_poly.pdbx_strand_id
1 'polypeptide(L)'
;MSMPKYPEERKIRSYKSIVKDILESAALEELAIAHLINAEAEKIQAFTGHYGGFPTSPSNKQINEFQGHVAKILQALSEKQKILVRTIELSKELIDESEETEEGYE
;
A
#
# COMPACT_ATOMS: atom_id res chain seq x y z
N MET A 1 14.03 52.11 -6.64
CA MET A 1 13.45 51.07 -5.76
C MET A 1 13.16 49.85 -6.61
N SER A 2 13.73 48.70 -6.29
CA SER A 2 13.53 47.44 -7.04
C SER A 2 12.18 46.86 -6.68
N MET A 3 11.36 46.57 -7.69
CA MET A 3 10.07 45.90 -7.55
C MET A 3 10.28 44.51 -6.92
N PRO A 4 9.49 44.11 -5.91
CA PRO A 4 9.51 42.76 -5.37
C PRO A 4 9.11 41.77 -6.48
N LYS A 5 10.01 40.85 -6.85
CA LYS A 5 9.66 39.75 -7.75
C LYS A 5 8.77 38.79 -6.96
N TYR A 6 7.50 38.68 -7.35
CA TYR A 6 6.65 37.60 -6.89
C TYR A 6 7.33 36.26 -7.26
N PRO A 7 7.32 35.25 -6.39
CA PRO A 7 7.90 33.96 -6.72
C PRO A 7 7.21 33.42 -7.98
N GLU A 8 7.99 32.92 -8.93
CA GLU A 8 7.48 32.40 -10.19
C GLU A 8 6.39 31.35 -9.94
N GLU A 9 5.35 31.39 -10.76
CA GLU A 9 4.21 30.48 -10.71
C GLU A 9 4.70 29.05 -10.51
N ARG A 10 4.19 28.37 -9.48
CA ARG A 10 4.49 26.95 -9.26
C ARG A 10 4.15 26.21 -10.55
N LYS A 11 5.14 25.62 -11.21
CA LYS A 11 4.93 24.75 -12.38
C LYS A 11 3.83 23.76 -12.01
N ILE A 12 2.66 23.92 -12.63
CA ILE A 12 1.53 23.01 -12.49
C ILE A 12 2.04 21.67 -13.01
N ARG A 13 2.08 20.65 -12.14
CA ARG A 13 2.50 19.31 -12.55
C ARG A 13 1.44 18.74 -13.49
N SER A 14 1.88 18.11 -14.58
CA SER A 14 0.99 17.35 -15.47
C SER A 14 0.37 16.17 -14.72
N TYR A 15 -0.90 15.87 -15.01
CA TYR A 15 -1.64 14.72 -14.48
C TYR A 15 -0.87 13.40 -14.62
N LYS A 16 -0.21 13.19 -15.76
CA LYS A 16 0.65 12.04 -16.02
C LYS A 16 1.79 11.89 -15.00
N SER A 17 2.38 13.01 -14.57
CA SER A 17 3.44 12.98 -13.55
C SER A 17 2.87 12.63 -12.17
N ILE A 18 1.67 13.11 -11.85
CA ILE A 18 1.00 12.83 -10.57
C ILE A 18 0.64 11.34 -10.49
N VAL A 19 0.09 10.77 -11.56
CA VAL A 19 -0.24 9.33 -11.59
C VAL A 19 1.03 8.49 -11.49
N LYS A 20 2.12 8.88 -12.14
CA LYS A 20 3.41 8.20 -11.98
C LYS A 20 3.85 8.17 -10.52
N ASP A 21 3.75 9.29 -9.81
CA ASP A 21 4.11 9.37 -8.38
C ASP A 21 3.19 8.47 -7.52
N ILE A 22 1.90 8.39 -7.86
CA ILE A 22 0.94 7.49 -7.19
C ILE A 22 1.32 6.02 -7.42
N LEU A 23 1.64 5.63 -8.65
CA LEU A 23 2.05 4.27 -8.98
C LEU A 23 3.37 3.88 -8.30
N GLU A 24 4.33 4.80 -8.24
CA GLU A 24 5.59 4.59 -7.51
C GLU A 24 5.33 4.41 -6.01
N SER A 25 4.48 5.25 -5.42
CA SER A 25 4.06 5.13 -4.02
C SER A 25 3.35 3.80 -3.76
N ALA A 26 2.50 3.35 -4.70
CA ALA A 26 1.80 2.08 -4.61
C ALA A 26 2.77 0.88 -4.67
N ALA A 27 3.77 0.92 -5.54
CA ALA A 27 4.79 -0.11 -5.62
C ALA A 27 5.63 -0.22 -4.33
N LEU A 28 5.94 0.93 -3.70
CA LEU A 28 6.62 0.95 -2.40
C LEU A 28 5.74 0.35 -1.29
N GLU A 29 4.44 0.62 -1.33
CA GLU A 29 3.50 0.07 -0.36
C GLU A 29 3.35 -1.45 -0.51
N GLU A 30 3.27 -1.96 -1.74
CA GLU A 30 3.28 -3.41 -2.04
C GLU A 30 4.51 -4.11 -1.46
N LEU A 31 5.69 -3.51 -1.66
CA LEU A 31 6.93 -4.05 -1.11
C LEU A 31 6.88 -4.09 0.43
N ALA A 32 6.33 -3.05 1.07
CA ALA A 32 6.15 -3.02 2.51
C ALA A 32 5.17 -4.10 3.01
N ILE A 33 4.05 -4.31 2.30
CA ILE A 33 3.08 -5.38 2.61
C ILE A 33 3.75 -6.75 2.49
N ALA A 34 4.54 -6.99 1.45
CA ALA A 34 5.28 -8.25 1.29
C ALA A 34 6.23 -8.52 2.47
N HIS A 35 6.94 -7.49 2.95
CA HIS A 35 7.79 -7.60 4.12
C HIS A 35 6.99 -7.90 5.41
N LEU A 36 5.82 -7.28 5.58
CA LEU A 36 4.95 -7.57 6.73
C LEU A 36 4.45 -9.02 6.70
N ILE A 37 4.03 -9.52 5.54
CA ILE A 37 3.60 -10.92 5.38
C ILE A 37 4.75 -11.86 5.73
N ASN A 38 5.97 -11.59 5.25
CA ASN A 38 7.12 -12.43 5.56
C ASN A 38 7.45 -12.41 7.06
N ALA A 39 7.42 -11.24 7.70
CA ALA A 39 7.65 -11.11 9.15
C ALA A 39 6.60 -11.88 9.97
N GLU A 40 5.34 -11.92 9.52
CA GLU A 40 4.33 -12.77 10.16
C GLU A 40 4.58 -14.26 9.93
N ALA A 41 5.01 -14.66 8.74
CA ALA A 41 5.36 -16.05 8.47
C ALA A 41 6.52 -16.53 9.37
N GLU A 42 7.54 -15.71 9.56
CA GLU A 42 8.66 -15.98 10.49
C GLU A 42 8.18 -16.12 11.93
N LYS A 43 7.26 -15.26 12.38
CA LYS A 43 6.65 -15.36 13.72
C LYS A 43 5.84 -16.64 13.90
N ILE A 44 5.06 -17.03 12.88
CA ILE A 44 4.32 -18.30 12.89
C ILE A 44 5.30 -19.46 12.99
N GLN A 45 6.36 -19.47 12.19
CA GLN A 45 7.36 -20.53 12.20
C GLN A 45 8.12 -20.61 13.54
N ALA A 46 8.42 -19.47 14.16
CA ALA A 46 9.03 -19.43 15.48
C ALA A 46 8.08 -19.98 16.57
N PHE A 47 6.78 -19.71 16.46
CA PHE A 47 5.77 -20.21 17.38
C PHE A 47 5.49 -21.71 17.23
N THR A 48 5.34 -22.20 15.99
CA THR A 48 5.04 -23.61 15.70
C THR A 48 6.28 -24.50 15.74
N GLY A 49 7.47 -23.93 15.55
CA GLY A 49 8.71 -24.66 15.36
C GLY A 49 8.82 -25.29 13.97
N HIS A 50 10.05 -25.65 13.58
CA HIS A 50 10.38 -26.13 12.22
C HIS A 50 9.60 -27.38 11.75
N TYR A 51 9.02 -28.14 12.70
CA TYR A 51 8.23 -29.36 12.43
C TYR A 51 6.87 -29.38 13.14
N GLY A 52 6.34 -28.22 13.57
CA GLY A 52 5.07 -28.17 14.31
C GLY A 52 5.14 -28.73 15.73
N GLY A 53 6.36 -28.82 16.30
CA GLY A 53 6.62 -29.37 17.62
C GLY A 53 6.31 -28.42 18.77
N PHE A 54 5.92 -27.17 18.49
CA PHE A 54 5.65 -26.12 19.46
C PHE A 54 6.70 -26.04 20.58
N PRO A 55 7.89 -25.48 20.32
CA PRO A 55 9.04 -25.55 21.23
C PRO A 55 8.76 -24.98 22.63
N THR A 56 7.79 -24.07 22.74
CA THR A 56 7.37 -23.44 24.00
C THR A 56 6.22 -24.17 24.71
N SER A 57 5.72 -25.28 24.15
CA SER A 57 4.58 -26.05 24.67
C SER A 57 3.38 -25.18 25.10
N PRO A 58 2.84 -24.34 24.20
CA PRO A 58 1.72 -23.45 24.49
C PRO A 58 0.43 -24.25 24.72
N SER A 59 -0.45 -23.70 25.55
CA SER A 59 -1.81 -24.24 25.70
C SER A 59 -2.65 -24.01 24.45
N ASN A 60 -3.69 -24.83 24.25
CA ASN A 60 -4.65 -24.65 23.16
C ASN A 60 -5.30 -23.25 23.14
N LYS A 61 -5.47 -22.63 24.32
CA LYS A 61 -5.95 -21.25 24.43
C LYS A 61 -4.97 -20.26 23.80
N GLN A 62 -3.68 -20.38 24.11
CA GLN A 62 -2.63 -19.53 23.52
C GLN A 62 -2.49 -19.75 22.01
N ILE A 63 -2.66 -20.98 21.53
CA ILE A 63 -2.67 -21.28 20.09
C ILE A 63 -3.84 -20.56 19.40
N ASN A 64 -5.05 -20.64 19.95
CA ASN A 64 -6.23 -19.97 19.39
C ASN A 64 -6.09 -18.44 19.43
N GLU A 65 -5.56 -17.88 20.52
CA GLU A 65 -5.29 -16.44 20.64
C GLU A 65 -4.28 -15.99 19.59
N PHE A 66 -3.19 -16.74 19.40
CA PHE A 66 -2.19 -16.47 18.38
C PHE A 66 -2.78 -16.52 16.96
N GLN A 67 -3.54 -17.56 16.63
CA GLN A 67 -4.24 -17.67 15.35
C GLN A 67 -5.19 -16.50 15.11
N GLY A 68 -5.93 -16.08 16.15
CA GLY A 68 -6.81 -14.92 16.09
C GLY A 68 -6.05 -13.63 15.81
N HIS A 69 -4.86 -13.44 16.38
CA HIS A 69 -4.00 -12.28 16.08
C HIS A 69 -3.49 -12.29 14.64
N VAL A 70 -2.97 -13.43 14.17
CA VAL A 70 -2.51 -13.59 12.79
C VAL A 70 -3.64 -13.30 11.80
N ALA A 71 -4.84 -13.84 12.05
CA ALA A 71 -6.02 -13.61 11.20
C ALA A 71 -6.39 -12.13 11.11
N LYS A 72 -6.36 -11.39 12.24
CA LYS A 72 -6.62 -9.94 12.25
C LYS A 72 -5.60 -9.16 11.44
N ILE A 73 -4.32 -9.51 11.52
CA ILE A 73 -3.26 -8.84 10.76
C ILE A 73 -3.43 -9.11 9.27
N LEU A 74 -3.66 -10.37 8.88
CA LEU A 74 -3.91 -10.73 7.47
C LEU A 74 -5.18 -10.07 6.93
N GLN A 75 -6.23 -9.94 7.74
CA GLN A 75 -7.44 -9.23 7.36
C GLN A 75 -7.15 -7.74 7.12
N ALA A 76 -6.43 -7.08 8.03
CA ALA A 76 -6.06 -5.66 7.88
C ALA A 76 -5.20 -5.43 6.62
N LEU A 77 -4.26 -6.32 6.32
CA LEU A 77 -3.45 -6.27 5.10
C LEU A 77 -4.32 -6.46 3.84
N SER A 78 -5.28 -7.40 3.86
CA SER A 78 -6.23 -7.59 2.77
C SER A 78 -7.12 -6.36 2.53
N GLU A 79 -7.57 -5.71 3.61
CA GLU A 79 -8.32 -4.45 3.52
C GLU A 79 -7.47 -3.34 2.92
N LYS A 80 -6.19 -3.24 3.30
CA LYS A 80 -5.27 -2.27 2.71
C LYS A 80 -5.03 -2.51 1.21
N GLN A 81 -4.89 -3.78 0.81
CA GLN A 81 -4.75 -4.18 -0.59
C GLN A 81 -5.93 -3.69 -1.44
N LYS A 82 -7.15 -3.82 -0.93
CA LYS A 82 -8.36 -3.33 -1.62
C LYS A 82 -8.35 -1.82 -1.80
N ILE A 83 -7.91 -1.09 -0.77
CA ILE A 83 -7.77 0.38 -0.87
C ILE A 83 -6.75 0.74 -1.93
N LEU A 84 -5.62 0.04 -1.99
CA LEU A 84 -4.56 0.31 -2.96
C LEU A 84 -5.04 0.10 -4.40
N VAL A 85 -5.72 -1.03 -4.66
CA VAL A 85 -6.35 -1.30 -5.96
C VAL A 85 -7.32 -0.18 -6.34
N ARG A 86 -8.18 0.24 -5.39
CA ARG A 86 -9.14 1.31 -5.65
C ARG A 86 -8.46 2.66 -5.96
N THR A 87 -7.36 2.98 -5.29
CA THR A 87 -6.58 4.19 -5.58
C THR A 87 -6.02 4.17 -7.00
N ILE A 88 -5.52 3.02 -7.47
CA ILE A 88 -5.00 2.88 -8.83
C ILE A 88 -6.13 3.00 -9.87
N GLU A 89 -7.29 2.36 -9.63
CA GLU A 89 -8.46 2.49 -10.49
C GLU A 89 -8.89 3.94 -10.65
N LEU A 90 -9.06 4.67 -9.54
CA LEU A 90 -9.42 6.08 -9.55
C LEU A 90 -8.36 6.94 -10.26
N SER A 91 -7.08 6.62 -10.10
CA SER A 91 -5.99 7.33 -10.78
C SER A 91 -6.03 7.12 -12.29
N LYS A 92 -6.50 5.96 -12.75
CA LYS A 92 -6.72 5.68 -14.16
C LYS A 92 -7.91 6.47 -14.71
N GLU A 93 -9.04 6.46 -13.99
CA GLU A 93 -10.24 7.24 -14.37
C GLU A 93 -9.89 8.73 -14.56
N LEU A 94 -9.06 9.29 -13.67
CA LEU A 94 -8.58 10.68 -13.79
C LEU A 94 -7.70 10.96 -15.01
N ILE A 95 -6.95 9.97 -15.51
CA ILE A 95 -6.19 10.12 -16.76
C ILE A 95 -7.14 10.11 -17.94
N ASP A 96 -8.04 9.13 -17.98
CA ASP A 96 -8.98 8.95 -19.09
C ASP A 96 -9.84 10.22 -19.27
N GLU A 97 -10.34 10.82 -18.19
CA GLU A 97 -11.07 12.11 -18.22
C GLU A 97 -10.21 13.29 -18.70
N SER A 98 -8.91 13.29 -18.38
CA SER A 98 -7.99 14.36 -18.80
C SER A 98 -7.64 14.28 -20.29
N GLU A 99 -7.52 13.08 -20.85
CA GLU A 99 -7.23 12.87 -22.27
C GLU A 99 -8.45 13.24 -23.14
N GLU A 100 -9.67 12.91 -22.70
CA GLU A 100 -10.91 13.33 -23.38
C GLU A 100 -11.08 14.87 -23.41
N THR A 101 -10.57 15.58 -22.41
CA THR A 101 -10.64 17.04 -22.35
C THR A 101 -9.61 17.72 -23.27
N GLU A 102 -8.46 17.08 -23.52
CA GLU A 102 -7.43 17.61 -24.43
C GLU A 102 -7.79 17.39 -25.92
N GLU A 103 -8.47 16.30 -26.28
CA GLU A 103 -8.92 16.02 -27.66
C GLU A 103 -10.11 16.89 -28.13
N GLY A 104 -10.83 17.54 -27.21
CA GLY A 104 -11.96 18.43 -27.53
C GLY A 104 -11.58 19.85 -28.00
N TYR A 105 -10.30 20.18 -28.03
CA TYR A 105 -9.77 21.51 -28.39
C TYR A 105 -8.88 21.54 -29.65
N GLU A 106 -8.73 20.41 -30.37
CA GLU A 106 -8.08 20.37 -31.70
C GLU A 106 -9.09 20.46 -32.86
#